data_AF-A0A2C9K7Q2-F1
#
_entry.id   AF-A0A2C9K7Q2-F1
#
_cell.length_a   1.000
_cell.length_b   1.000
_cell.length_c   1.000
_cell.angle_alpha   90.00
_cell.angle_beta   90.00
_cell.angle_gamma   90.00
#
_symmetry.space_group_name_H-M   'P 1'
#
loop_
_entity.id
_entity.type
_entity.pdbx_description
1 polymer ?
#
loop_
_entity_poly.entity_id
_entity_poly.type
_entity_poly.pdbx_seq_one_letter_code
_entity_poly.pdbx_strand_id
1 'polypeptide(L)'
;MKDFDVIVVGGGHAGVEAALASSRMNKKTLLITVNKNKIANTPCNPSIGGPAKGIVVREIDALNGAMSVLADKCALQMKILNLSRGPGVQALRAQIDKEKYSLEAVKILEKSSKLEIIEGVVEKLIIEKNICKGIEVDNKKIFANAVVLTTGTYMDSLTFSGFDFKKTGPDNDITSNGISPRYCPSIEDKVVKFSDKERHQLFIEPETEFEAREKLTRINPKTIGEVSRIDGITPSDVIAIIIILALSGGVDSSVVALLLQRAIGKQLKCFFVNHGLLRDEECLEVINYLKTCEKINIDIIDAKQLFLSALSGKIDPEDKRKTIGAKFIEVFEKEAITLNGKYLAQGTIYSDVIESSGHGKTSKTIKSHHNVGGLPEKMHLKIIEPVNDLFKDEVRELGVALGLPKKYVNRHPFPGPGFTVRILGEVTEDALNKVKKADHIFIEELQKHDLYDKVSQAFAVFLPIKSVGVMGDYRTYDNVIAIRSINTVDFMTGTITNFPFDFLTKVSTRIVNEVKGINRVVYDITSKPPGTIE
;
A
#
# COMPACT_ATOMS: atom_id res chain seq x y z
N MET A 1 -35.75 20.37 38.19
CA MET A 1 -35.48 19.04 38.78
C MET A 1 -34.40 18.39 37.95
N LYS A 2 -33.43 17.70 38.56
CA LYS A 2 -32.45 16.90 37.80
C LYS A 2 -33.08 15.55 37.52
N ASP A 3 -32.94 15.07 36.29
CA ASP A 3 -33.57 13.83 35.84
C ASP A 3 -32.84 12.60 36.39
N PHE A 4 -31.52 12.73 36.56
CA PHE A 4 -30.63 11.69 37.09
C PHE A 4 -29.62 12.29 38.09
N ASP A 5 -29.05 11.44 38.94
CA ASP A 5 -27.91 11.82 39.79
C ASP A 5 -26.61 11.78 38.98
N VAL A 6 -26.42 10.70 38.20
CA VAL A 6 -25.20 10.48 37.41
C VAL A 6 -25.58 10.07 35.99
N ILE A 7 -24.94 10.68 35.00
CA ILE A 7 -25.00 10.25 33.61
C ILE A 7 -23.64 9.67 33.23
N VAL A 8 -23.62 8.46 32.71
CA VAL A 8 -22.43 7.81 32.16
C VAL A 8 -22.56 7.77 30.64
N VAL A 9 -21.60 8.37 29.95
CA VAL A 9 -21.55 8.42 28.49
C VAL A 9 -20.52 7.42 28.00
N GLY A 10 -20.97 6.48 27.16
CA GLY A 10 -20.15 5.40 26.60
C GLY A 10 -20.45 4.05 27.26
N GLY A 11 -20.82 3.06 26.43
CA GLY A 11 -21.13 1.69 26.88
C GLY A 11 -19.93 0.76 26.96
N GLY A 12 -18.69 1.26 26.89
CA GLY A 12 -17.49 0.43 27.02
C GLY A 12 -17.33 -0.15 28.43
N HIS A 13 -16.33 -1.00 28.64
CA HIS A 13 -16.15 -1.67 29.93
C HIS A 13 -16.00 -0.69 31.12
N ALA A 14 -15.27 0.42 30.94
CA ALA A 14 -15.18 1.48 31.95
C ALA A 14 -16.53 2.15 32.23
N GLY A 15 -17.38 2.30 31.22
CA GLY A 15 -18.75 2.82 31.35
C GLY A 15 -19.65 1.88 32.13
N VAL A 16 -19.54 0.57 31.88
CA VAL A 16 -20.24 -0.46 32.65
C VAL A 16 -19.86 -0.41 34.13
N GLU A 17 -18.56 -0.34 34.43
CA GLU A 17 -18.09 -0.23 35.82
C GLU A 17 -18.54 1.08 36.49
N ALA A 18 -18.43 2.21 35.79
CA ALA A 18 -18.86 3.51 36.31
C ALA A 18 -20.38 3.54 36.59
N ALA A 19 -21.19 2.99 35.69
CA ALA A 19 -22.64 2.98 35.84
C ALA A 19 -23.07 2.07 37.00
N LEU A 20 -22.45 0.89 37.12
CA LEU A 20 -22.72 -0.04 38.22
C LEU A 20 -22.22 0.51 39.57
N ALA A 21 -21.04 1.15 39.60
CA ALA A 21 -20.52 1.78 40.81
C ALA A 21 -21.46 2.90 41.31
N SER A 22 -21.90 3.78 40.40
CA SER A 22 -22.87 4.84 40.71
C SER A 22 -24.19 4.27 41.24
N SER A 23 -24.72 3.23 40.59
CA SER A 23 -25.94 2.55 41.03
C SER A 23 -25.77 1.91 42.42
N ARG A 24 -24.63 1.27 42.71
CA ARG A 24 -24.30 0.71 44.04
C ARG A 24 -24.25 1.79 45.12
N MET A 25 -23.83 3.01 44.79
CA MET A 25 -23.89 4.19 45.67
C MET A 25 -25.31 4.77 45.81
N ASN A 26 -26.34 4.03 45.38
CA ASN A 26 -27.75 4.36 45.48
C ASN A 26 -28.16 5.60 44.65
N LYS A 27 -27.37 5.94 43.62
CA LYS A 27 -27.60 7.09 42.73
C LYS A 27 -28.44 6.69 41.54
N LYS A 28 -29.44 7.52 41.19
CA LYS A 28 -30.23 7.33 39.96
C LYS A 28 -29.33 7.57 38.76
N THR A 29 -28.99 6.51 38.04
CA THR A 29 -27.92 6.52 37.03
C THR A 29 -28.49 6.27 35.65
N LEU A 30 -28.05 7.08 34.67
CA LEU A 30 -28.33 6.87 33.26
C LEU A 30 -27.06 6.45 32.53
N LEU A 31 -27.06 5.30 31.87
CA LEU A 31 -26.01 4.89 30.93
C LEU A 31 -26.49 5.16 29.50
N ILE A 32 -25.73 5.97 28.77
CA ILE A 32 -25.98 6.25 27.35
C ILE A 32 -24.91 5.61 26.50
N THR A 33 -25.34 4.86 25.50
CA THR A 33 -24.47 4.23 24.51
C THR A 33 -25.04 4.44 23.12
N VAL A 34 -24.18 4.52 22.11
CA VAL A 34 -24.60 4.63 20.70
C VAL A 34 -25.31 3.36 20.25
N ASN A 35 -24.97 2.21 20.85
CA ASN A 35 -25.55 0.93 20.50
C ASN A 35 -25.58 0.03 21.73
N LYS A 36 -26.77 -0.42 22.14
CA LYS A 36 -26.97 -1.32 23.30
C LYS A 36 -26.35 -2.69 23.09
N ASN A 37 -26.35 -3.21 21.88
CA ASN A 37 -25.76 -4.51 21.54
C ASN A 37 -24.22 -4.51 21.62
N LYS A 38 -23.61 -3.32 21.70
CA LYS A 38 -22.15 -3.14 21.84
C LYS A 38 -21.70 -2.78 23.26
N ILE A 39 -22.58 -2.91 24.25
CA ILE A 39 -22.21 -2.70 25.65
C ILE A 39 -21.15 -3.72 26.08
N ALA A 40 -20.12 -3.24 26.75
CA ALA A 40 -18.96 -4.05 27.18
C ALA A 40 -18.28 -4.82 26.04
N ASN A 41 -18.45 -4.40 24.79
CA ASN A 41 -17.81 -5.06 23.66
C ASN A 41 -16.29 -4.98 23.80
N THR A 42 -15.61 -6.11 23.60
CA THR A 42 -14.17 -6.26 23.83
C THR A 42 -13.43 -6.44 22.49
N PRO A 43 -12.21 -5.89 22.33
CA PRO A 43 -11.46 -6.01 21.08
C PRO A 43 -10.99 -7.44 20.82
N CYS A 44 -10.46 -7.69 19.61
CA CYS A 44 -10.19 -8.97 18.93
C CYS A 44 -9.50 -10.11 19.72
N ASN A 45 -9.03 -9.91 20.95
CA ASN A 45 -8.58 -11.00 21.84
C ASN A 45 -8.82 -10.64 23.33
N PRO A 46 -10.05 -10.83 23.88
CA PRO A 46 -10.40 -10.34 25.20
C PRO A 46 -9.77 -11.22 26.28
N SER A 47 -8.66 -10.72 26.81
CA SER A 47 -8.05 -11.35 27.97
C SER A 47 -8.13 -10.43 29.16
N ILE A 48 -8.77 -10.93 30.22
CA ILE A 48 -8.90 -10.27 31.51
C ILE A 48 -7.74 -10.79 32.39
N GLY A 49 -7.00 -9.86 33.00
CA GLY A 49 -5.83 -10.17 33.83
C GLY A 49 -4.49 -10.16 33.09
N GLY A 50 -3.53 -10.97 33.56
CA GLY A 50 -2.14 -11.00 33.09
C GLY A 50 -1.18 -10.07 33.85
N PRO A 51 0.13 -10.08 33.53
CA PRO A 51 1.17 -9.47 34.37
C PRO A 51 1.08 -7.95 34.56
N ALA A 52 0.41 -7.25 33.64
CA ALA A 52 0.18 -5.80 33.74
C ALA A 52 -1.24 -5.48 34.24
N LYS A 53 -2.26 -5.97 33.52
CA LYS A 53 -3.67 -5.62 33.80
C LYS A 53 -4.21 -6.32 35.05
N GLY A 54 -3.60 -7.41 35.50
CA GLY A 54 -4.07 -8.22 36.63
C GLY A 54 -4.19 -7.46 37.94
N ILE A 55 -3.39 -6.41 38.16
CA ILE A 55 -3.51 -5.55 39.35
C ILE A 55 -4.83 -4.77 39.28
N VAL A 56 -5.07 -4.07 38.17
CA VAL A 56 -6.31 -3.31 37.94
C VAL A 56 -7.54 -4.21 38.01
N VAL A 57 -7.47 -5.44 37.47
CA VAL A 57 -8.59 -6.41 37.58
C VAL A 57 -8.86 -6.76 39.05
N ARG A 58 -7.83 -7.00 39.86
CA ARG A 58 -7.98 -7.30 41.29
C ARG A 58 -8.52 -6.12 42.08
N GLU A 59 -8.10 -4.90 41.73
CA GLU A 59 -8.62 -3.67 42.34
C GLU A 59 -10.10 -3.46 42.02
N ILE A 60 -10.49 -3.66 40.76
CA ILE A 60 -11.90 -3.59 40.33
C ILE A 60 -12.73 -4.67 41.05
N ASP A 61 -12.21 -5.89 41.14
CA ASP A 61 -12.86 -6.99 41.86
C ASP A 61 -13.02 -6.71 43.36
N ALA A 62 -11.99 -6.17 44.01
CA ALA A 62 -12.04 -5.74 45.41
C ALA A 62 -13.09 -4.64 45.66
N LEU A 63 -13.39 -3.82 44.65
CA LEU A 63 -14.45 -2.81 44.65
C LEU A 63 -15.82 -3.36 44.20
N ASN A 64 -15.93 -4.68 44.14
CA ASN A 64 -17.13 -5.42 43.76
C ASN A 64 -17.61 -5.03 42.34
N GLY A 65 -16.63 -4.81 41.44
CA GLY A 65 -16.84 -4.52 40.03
C GLY A 65 -17.39 -5.70 39.24
N ALA A 66 -17.92 -5.43 38.06
CA ALA A 66 -18.52 -6.45 37.20
C ALA A 66 -17.49 -7.28 36.43
N MET A 67 -16.26 -6.79 36.27
CA MET A 67 -15.24 -7.40 35.42
C MET A 67 -14.95 -8.85 35.77
N SER A 68 -14.78 -9.17 37.06
CA SER A 68 -14.50 -10.53 37.57
C SER A 68 -15.72 -11.44 37.42
N VAL A 69 -16.90 -10.98 37.83
CA VAL A 69 -18.16 -11.73 37.72
C VAL A 69 -18.48 -12.09 36.27
N LEU A 70 -18.25 -11.14 35.35
CA LEU A 70 -18.40 -11.38 33.93
C LEU A 70 -17.31 -12.31 33.39
N ALA A 71 -16.07 -12.19 33.88
CA ALA A 71 -15.00 -13.12 33.52
C ALA A 71 -15.33 -14.56 33.93
N ASP A 72 -15.86 -14.79 35.13
CA ASP A 72 -16.23 -16.13 35.61
C ASP A 72 -17.33 -16.78 34.77
N LYS A 73 -18.31 -15.97 34.33
CA LYS A 73 -19.43 -16.47 33.51
C LYS A 73 -19.08 -16.71 32.05
N CYS A 74 -18.12 -15.94 31.53
CA CYS A 74 -17.84 -15.85 30.10
C CYS A 74 -16.45 -16.38 29.74
N ALA A 75 -15.65 -16.83 30.71
CA ALA A 75 -14.35 -17.41 30.43
C ALA A 75 -14.47 -18.69 29.60
N LEU A 76 -13.80 -18.69 28.45
CA LEU A 76 -13.53 -19.88 27.65
C LEU A 76 -12.35 -20.66 28.23
N GLN A 77 -11.38 -19.96 28.80
CA GLN A 77 -10.18 -20.56 29.39
C GLN A 77 -9.60 -19.64 30.47
N MET A 78 -9.13 -20.21 31.57
CA MET A 78 -8.34 -19.50 32.58
C MET A 78 -6.98 -20.17 32.75
N LYS A 79 -5.91 -19.37 32.77
CA LYS A 79 -4.54 -19.87 32.94
C LYS A 79 -3.69 -18.92 33.78
N ILE A 80 -2.87 -19.48 34.65
CA ILE A 80 -1.81 -18.73 35.33
C ILE A 80 -0.61 -18.64 34.38
N LEU A 81 -0.23 -17.41 34.02
CA LEU A 81 0.95 -17.12 33.22
C LEU A 81 2.20 -17.15 34.09
N ASN A 82 3.36 -17.41 33.45
CA ASN A 82 4.68 -17.41 34.08
C ASN A 82 4.86 -18.40 35.25
N LEU A 83 4.14 -19.53 35.25
CA LEU A 83 4.25 -20.58 36.27
C LEU A 83 5.68 -21.08 36.51
N SER A 84 6.54 -21.07 35.48
CA SER A 84 7.96 -21.45 35.57
C SER A 84 8.86 -20.36 36.17
N ARG A 85 8.32 -19.19 36.48
CA ARG A 85 9.03 -18.07 37.12
C ARG A 85 8.51 -17.88 38.56
N GLY A 86 9.26 -17.12 39.36
CA GLY A 86 8.91 -16.86 40.75
C GLY A 86 7.50 -16.28 40.93
N PRO A 87 6.86 -16.48 42.10
CA PRO A 87 5.45 -16.13 42.33
C PRO A 87 5.14 -14.65 42.09
N GLY A 88 6.12 -13.75 42.25
CA GLY A 88 5.95 -12.31 42.03
C GLY A 88 5.63 -11.88 40.59
N VAL A 89 5.85 -12.74 39.59
CA VAL A 89 5.54 -12.43 38.17
C VAL A 89 4.45 -13.33 37.59
N GLN A 90 3.85 -14.19 38.42
CA GLN A 90 2.74 -15.05 38.03
C GLN A 90 1.44 -14.25 38.00
N ALA A 91 0.64 -14.44 36.94
CA ALA A 91 -0.59 -13.69 36.77
C ALA A 91 -1.69 -14.51 36.10
N LEU A 92 -2.89 -14.49 36.68
CA LEU A 92 -4.08 -15.12 36.10
C LEU A 92 -4.50 -14.37 34.84
N ARG A 93 -4.75 -15.10 33.76
CA ARG A 93 -5.31 -14.59 32.50
C ARG A 93 -6.52 -15.43 32.12
N ALA A 94 -7.68 -14.78 32.03
CA ALA A 94 -8.92 -15.36 31.57
C ALA A 94 -9.18 -14.92 30.12
N GLN A 95 -9.37 -15.89 29.23
CA GLN A 95 -9.79 -15.68 27.84
C GLN A 95 -11.31 -15.72 27.78
N ILE A 96 -11.93 -14.73 27.17
CA ILE A 96 -13.37 -14.46 27.31
C ILE A 96 -14.11 -14.68 25.98
N ASP A 97 -15.35 -15.17 26.06
CA ASP A 97 -16.33 -15.14 24.99
C ASP A 97 -16.91 -13.73 24.85
N LYS A 98 -16.61 -13.04 23.73
CA LYS A 98 -16.95 -11.62 23.51
C LYS A 98 -18.45 -11.37 23.51
N GLU A 99 -19.20 -12.21 22.79
CA GLU A 99 -20.64 -12.05 22.62
C GLU A 99 -21.36 -12.35 23.92
N LYS A 100 -20.98 -13.46 24.57
CA LYS A 100 -21.54 -13.83 25.86
C LYS A 100 -21.21 -12.78 26.93
N TYR A 101 -20.02 -12.19 26.90
CA TYR A 101 -19.61 -11.14 27.83
C TYR A 101 -20.45 -9.86 27.68
N SER A 102 -20.67 -9.41 26.44
CA SER A 102 -21.57 -8.29 26.13
C SER A 102 -22.99 -8.58 26.65
N LEU A 103 -23.54 -9.76 26.32
CA LEU A 103 -24.88 -10.17 26.75
C LEU A 103 -25.02 -10.24 28.28
N GLU A 104 -24.05 -10.83 28.98
CA GLU A 104 -24.08 -10.89 30.45
C GLU A 104 -23.88 -9.50 31.08
N ALA A 105 -23.10 -8.61 30.47
CA ALA A 105 -22.93 -7.24 30.95
C ALA A 105 -24.25 -6.46 30.87
N VAL A 106 -24.97 -6.57 29.75
CA VAL A 106 -26.31 -5.98 29.59
C VAL A 106 -27.25 -6.51 30.67
N LYS A 107 -27.30 -7.83 30.89
CA LYS A 107 -28.14 -8.44 31.93
C LYS A 107 -27.82 -7.93 33.34
N ILE A 108 -26.55 -7.70 33.66
CA ILE A 108 -26.15 -7.17 34.97
C ILE A 108 -26.61 -5.71 35.12
N LEU A 109 -26.46 -4.90 34.07
CA LEU A 109 -26.92 -3.51 34.07
C LEU A 109 -28.44 -3.41 34.21
N GLU A 110 -29.19 -4.21 33.46
CA GLU A 110 -30.67 -4.22 33.49
C GLU A 110 -31.24 -4.73 34.82
N LYS A 111 -30.52 -5.62 35.52
CA LYS A 111 -30.91 -6.06 36.87
C LYS A 111 -30.71 -4.99 37.94
N SER A 112 -30.00 -3.90 37.64
CA SER A 112 -29.71 -2.85 38.61
C SER A 112 -30.90 -1.89 38.74
N SER A 113 -31.51 -1.85 39.93
CA SER A 113 -32.79 -1.16 40.17
C SER A 113 -32.78 0.37 40.04
N LYS A 114 -31.59 0.99 39.96
CA LYS A 114 -31.41 2.46 39.82
C LYS A 114 -30.64 2.86 38.57
N LEU A 115 -30.54 1.96 37.59
CA LEU A 115 -29.81 2.17 36.35
C LEU A 115 -30.76 2.06 35.16
N GLU A 116 -30.77 3.11 34.35
CA GLU A 116 -31.48 3.13 33.07
C GLU A 116 -30.47 3.12 31.92
N ILE A 117 -30.78 2.38 30.85
CA ILE A 117 -29.93 2.32 29.64
C ILE A 117 -30.70 2.91 28.46
N ILE A 118 -30.16 3.97 27.86
CA ILE A 118 -30.71 4.60 26.66
C ILE A 118 -29.72 4.44 25.51
N GLU A 119 -30.26 4.15 24.33
CA GLU A 119 -29.49 4.21 23.08
C GLU A 119 -29.58 5.63 22.52
N GLY A 120 -28.46 6.26 22.25
CA GLY A 120 -28.44 7.65 21.75
C GLY A 120 -27.02 8.21 21.62
N VAL A 121 -26.90 9.27 20.83
CA VAL A 121 -25.64 9.99 20.63
C VAL A 121 -25.65 11.26 21.47
N VAL A 122 -24.64 11.44 22.32
CA VAL A 122 -24.46 12.69 23.07
C VAL A 122 -23.84 13.73 22.15
N GLU A 123 -24.62 14.75 21.80
CA GLU A 123 -24.22 15.82 20.89
C GLU A 123 -23.43 16.90 21.64
N LYS A 124 -23.82 17.19 22.88
CA LYS A 124 -23.25 18.30 23.66
C LYS A 124 -23.32 18.08 25.17
N LEU A 125 -22.33 18.62 25.88
CA LEU A 125 -22.38 18.81 27.33
C LEU A 125 -23.04 20.15 27.67
N ILE A 126 -24.00 20.13 28.59
CA ILE A 126 -24.62 21.35 29.11
C ILE A 126 -23.71 21.89 30.22
N ILE A 127 -23.02 23.00 29.96
CA ILE A 127 -22.08 23.62 30.90
C ILE A 127 -22.58 25.02 31.26
N GLU A 128 -22.74 25.27 32.56
CA GLU A 128 -23.12 26.58 33.10
C GLU A 128 -22.13 27.00 34.18
N LYS A 129 -21.55 28.19 34.06
CA LYS A 129 -20.55 28.72 35.00
C LYS A 129 -19.43 27.70 35.31
N ASN A 130 -18.90 27.04 34.27
CA ASN A 130 -17.87 25.98 34.34
C ASN A 130 -18.29 24.69 35.07
N ILE A 131 -19.58 24.48 35.32
CA ILE A 131 -20.10 23.24 35.93
C ILE A 131 -20.89 22.49 34.87
N CYS A 132 -20.56 21.21 34.63
CA CYS A 132 -21.37 20.34 33.79
C CYS A 132 -22.70 20.02 34.52
N LYS A 133 -23.82 20.39 33.90
CA LYS A 133 -25.18 20.23 34.43
C LYS A 133 -25.94 19.09 33.78
N GLY A 134 -25.41 18.50 32.71
CA GLY A 134 -26.11 17.46 31.95
C GLY A 134 -25.59 17.35 30.52
N ILE A 135 -26.41 16.76 29.66
CA ILE A 135 -26.09 16.46 28.27
C ILE A 135 -27.30 16.71 27.36
N GLU A 136 -27.03 16.81 26.07
CA GLU A 136 -28.03 16.90 25.00
C GLU A 136 -27.93 15.65 24.12
N VAL A 137 -29.08 14.98 23.91
CA VAL A 137 -29.24 13.75 23.14
C VAL A 137 -30.52 13.88 22.32
N ASP A 138 -30.44 13.71 20.99
CA ASP A 138 -31.58 13.80 20.07
C ASP A 138 -32.46 15.06 20.28
N ASN A 139 -31.82 16.24 20.40
CA ASN A 139 -32.46 17.51 20.73
C ASN A 139 -33.23 17.56 22.07
N LYS A 140 -33.02 16.59 22.96
CA LYS A 140 -33.55 16.58 24.34
C LYS A 140 -32.43 16.84 25.34
N LYS A 141 -32.71 17.68 26.33
CA LYS A 141 -31.78 18.00 27.42
C LYS A 141 -32.06 17.10 28.62
N ILE A 142 -31.03 16.43 29.11
CA ILE A 142 -31.10 15.56 30.29
C ILE A 142 -30.13 16.11 31.34
N PHE A 143 -30.63 16.40 32.53
CA PHE A 143 -29.85 17.04 33.60
C PHE A 143 -29.39 16.07 34.67
N ALA A 144 -28.17 16.27 35.19
CA ALA A 144 -27.58 15.46 36.25
C ALA A 144 -26.68 16.20 37.26
N ASN A 145 -26.35 15.54 38.37
CA ASN A 145 -25.36 16.04 39.34
C ASN A 145 -23.93 15.86 38.84
N ALA A 146 -23.67 14.75 38.16
CA ALA A 146 -22.37 14.43 37.56
C ALA A 146 -22.55 13.79 36.19
N VAL A 147 -21.61 14.07 35.29
CA VAL A 147 -21.48 13.40 33.99
C VAL A 147 -20.11 12.72 33.95
N VAL A 148 -20.10 11.41 33.72
CA VAL A 148 -18.90 10.58 33.62
C VAL A 148 -18.73 10.21 32.15
N LEU A 149 -17.58 10.56 31.57
CA LEU A 149 -17.29 10.33 30.16
C LEU A 149 -16.33 9.14 30.04
N THR A 150 -16.78 8.09 29.35
CA THR A 150 -16.03 6.85 29.14
C THR A 150 -15.86 6.52 27.66
N THR A 151 -16.02 7.53 26.80
CA THR A 151 -15.96 7.47 25.34
C THR A 151 -14.52 7.41 24.80
N GLY A 152 -13.66 6.55 25.36
CA GLY A 152 -12.30 6.32 24.83
C GLY A 152 -11.43 7.58 24.60
N THR A 153 -10.36 7.44 23.82
CA THR A 153 -9.34 8.47 23.55
C THR A 153 -9.79 9.59 22.59
N TYR A 154 -11.09 9.82 22.43
CA TYR A 154 -11.65 10.72 21.40
C TYR A 154 -12.03 12.11 21.91
N MET A 155 -11.62 12.51 23.11
CA MET A 155 -11.86 13.85 23.63
C MET A 155 -10.54 14.62 23.70
N ASP A 156 -10.51 15.85 23.17
CA ASP A 156 -9.42 16.84 23.34
C ASP A 156 -9.29 17.22 24.83
N SER A 157 -8.75 16.31 25.64
CA SER A 157 -8.83 16.27 27.09
C SER A 157 -7.44 16.14 27.71
N LEU A 158 -7.30 16.61 28.95
CA LEU A 158 -6.08 16.46 29.73
C LEU A 158 -6.19 15.18 30.57
N THR A 159 -5.37 14.19 30.25
CA THR A 159 -5.24 12.95 31.02
C THR A 159 -4.17 13.14 32.10
N PHE A 160 -4.49 12.81 33.35
CA PHE A 160 -3.58 12.92 34.49
C PHE A 160 -3.11 11.52 34.92
N SER A 161 -1.81 11.37 35.21
CA SER A 161 -1.20 10.16 35.77
C SER A 161 -0.26 10.57 36.90
N GLY A 162 -0.74 10.52 38.15
CA GLY A 162 -0.03 11.13 39.28
C GLY A 162 -0.02 12.66 39.15
N PHE A 163 1.16 13.28 39.23
CA PHE A 163 1.33 14.73 39.03
C PHE A 163 1.52 15.13 37.55
N ASP A 164 1.70 14.15 36.66
CA ASP A 164 1.87 14.42 35.23
C ASP A 164 0.52 14.54 34.54
N PHE A 165 0.45 15.45 33.57
CA PHE A 165 -0.71 15.60 32.71
C PHE A 165 -0.32 15.64 31.24
N LYS A 166 -1.15 15.05 30.38
CA LYS A 166 -0.96 15.00 28.93
C LYS A 166 -2.26 15.32 28.21
N LYS A 167 -2.19 16.22 27.22
CA LYS A 167 -3.31 16.52 26.32
C LYS A 167 -3.48 15.37 25.31
N THR A 168 -4.69 14.87 25.12
CA THR A 168 -5.06 13.81 24.18
C THR A 168 -6.18 14.34 23.29
N GLY A 169 -6.12 14.20 21.96
CA GLY A 169 -7.14 14.73 21.04
C GLY A 169 -6.70 14.65 19.55
N PRO A 170 -7.57 14.98 18.58
CA PRO A 170 -7.31 14.78 17.14
C PRO A 170 -6.19 15.64 16.55
N ASP A 171 -5.86 16.76 17.20
CA ASP A 171 -4.80 17.69 16.78
C ASP A 171 -3.64 17.73 17.78
N ASN A 172 -3.06 16.56 18.08
CA ASN A 172 -1.63 16.43 18.36
C ASN A 172 -1.22 14.95 18.39
N ASP A 173 -0.67 14.55 17.26
CA ASP A 173 0.08 13.32 17.05
C ASP A 173 1.18 13.16 18.11
N ILE A 174 0.92 12.36 19.15
CA ILE A 174 1.98 11.87 20.04
C ILE A 174 1.63 10.44 20.44
N THR A 175 2.09 9.52 19.58
CA THR A 175 2.65 8.22 20.00
C THR A 175 2.96 8.22 21.49
N SER A 176 2.25 7.39 22.25
CA SER A 176 2.77 7.07 23.57
C SER A 176 4.12 6.39 23.37
N ASN A 177 5.21 7.11 23.70
CA ASN A 177 6.50 6.52 24.06
C ASN A 177 6.38 5.80 25.41
N GLY A 178 5.37 4.94 25.52
CA GLY A 178 5.25 3.95 26.57
C GLY A 178 5.50 2.60 25.91
N ILE A 179 6.62 1.97 26.23
CA ILE A 179 6.85 0.55 25.94
C ILE A 179 5.80 -0.23 26.75
N SER A 180 4.64 -0.47 26.16
CA SER A 180 3.68 -1.45 26.65
C SER A 180 3.64 -2.63 25.67
N PRO A 181 3.54 -3.87 26.15
CA PRO A 181 3.66 -5.03 25.28
C PRO A 181 2.44 -5.11 24.33
N ARG A 182 2.67 -5.00 23.03
CA ARG A 182 1.69 -5.44 22.02
C ARG A 182 1.61 -6.97 22.09
N TYR A 183 0.41 -7.54 22.24
CA TYR A 183 0.18 -8.99 22.10
C TYR A 183 -1.13 -9.33 21.39
N CYS A 184 -1.01 -9.91 20.19
CA CYS A 184 -1.27 -11.33 19.93
C CYS A 184 -0.43 -11.73 18.70
N PRO A 185 0.39 -12.79 18.76
CA PRO A 185 1.16 -13.22 17.60
C PRO A 185 0.31 -14.15 16.71
N SER A 186 0.64 -14.23 15.42
CA SER A 186 -0.09 -15.02 14.41
C SER A 186 -0.10 -16.52 14.76
N ILE A 187 -0.96 -17.31 14.11
CA ILE A 187 -0.96 -18.79 14.23
C ILE A 187 0.46 -19.34 14.00
N GLU A 188 1.15 -18.78 13.02
CA GLU A 188 2.53 -19.11 12.66
C GLU A 188 3.50 -18.88 13.84
N ASP A 189 3.44 -17.72 14.50
CA ASP A 189 4.27 -17.44 15.67
C ASP A 189 3.94 -18.32 16.89
N LYS A 190 2.69 -18.78 17.05
CA LYS A 190 2.31 -19.72 18.12
C LYS A 190 2.82 -21.13 17.84
N VAL A 191 2.89 -21.52 16.57
CA VAL A 191 3.47 -22.80 16.14
C VAL A 191 4.99 -22.76 16.25
N VAL A 192 5.63 -21.65 15.89
CA VAL A 192 7.09 -21.48 15.99
C VAL A 192 7.58 -21.32 17.43
N LYS A 193 6.87 -20.57 18.29
CA LYS A 193 7.28 -20.39 19.71
C LYS A 193 6.96 -21.56 20.63
N PHE A 194 6.06 -22.46 20.22
CA PHE A 194 5.61 -23.58 21.05
C PHE A 194 5.57 -24.88 20.23
N SER A 195 6.54 -25.07 19.34
CA SER A 195 6.63 -26.20 18.39
C SER A 195 6.68 -27.58 19.06
N ASP A 196 7.00 -27.60 20.34
CA ASP A 196 7.14 -28.74 21.23
C ASP A 196 5.81 -29.20 21.88
N LYS A 197 4.68 -28.52 21.58
CA LYS A 197 3.36 -28.91 22.09
C LYS A 197 2.69 -29.95 21.19
N GLU A 198 2.31 -31.10 21.75
CA GLU A 198 1.62 -32.19 21.03
C GLU A 198 0.27 -31.79 20.40
N ARG A 199 -0.41 -30.76 20.93
CA ARG A 199 -1.61 -30.16 20.36
C ARG A 199 -1.64 -28.65 20.61
N HIS A 200 -1.97 -27.88 19.57
CA HIS A 200 -2.28 -26.46 19.68
C HIS A 200 -3.82 -26.27 19.71
N GLN A 201 -4.35 -25.56 20.72
CA GLN A 201 -5.76 -25.18 20.73
C GLN A 201 -5.99 -24.08 19.67
N LEU A 202 -6.70 -24.44 18.59
CA LEU A 202 -7.14 -23.54 17.52
C LEU A 202 -8.57 -23.08 17.82
N PHE A 203 -8.80 -21.76 17.80
CA PHE A 203 -10.13 -21.17 17.82
C PHE A 203 -10.41 -20.64 16.41
N ILE A 204 -11.46 -21.14 15.77
CA ILE A 204 -11.93 -20.67 14.47
C ILE A 204 -13.15 -19.78 14.74
N GLU A 205 -12.98 -18.46 14.62
CA GLU A 205 -14.10 -17.50 14.57
C GLU A 205 -14.63 -17.47 13.12
N PRO A 206 -15.95 -17.49 12.87
CA PRO A 206 -16.50 -17.31 11.53
C PRO A 206 -16.60 -15.81 11.24
N GLU A 207 -15.47 -15.12 11.03
CA GLU A 207 -15.51 -13.83 10.33
C GLU A 207 -15.55 -14.14 8.84
N THR A 208 -16.75 -14.23 8.26
CA THR A 208 -16.85 -14.39 6.81
C THR A 208 -16.45 -13.09 6.13
N GLU A 209 -15.26 -13.14 5.52
CA GLU A 209 -14.60 -12.18 4.62
C GLU A 209 -15.54 -11.45 3.63
N PHE A 210 -16.73 -12.00 3.39
CA PHE A 210 -17.76 -11.47 2.50
C PHE A 210 -18.46 -10.21 3.01
N GLU A 211 -18.79 -10.12 4.31
CA GLU A 211 -19.61 -9.02 4.85
C GLU A 211 -18.81 -7.71 5.02
N ALA A 212 -17.54 -7.82 5.41
CA ALA A 212 -16.61 -6.69 5.47
C ALA A 212 -16.31 -6.14 4.06
N ARG A 213 -16.14 -7.04 3.07
CA ARG A 213 -15.96 -6.67 1.65
C ARG A 213 -17.16 -5.91 1.09
N GLU A 214 -18.38 -6.34 1.40
CA GLU A 214 -19.59 -5.67 0.94
C GLU A 214 -19.75 -4.26 1.55
N LYS A 215 -19.51 -4.11 2.86
CA LYS A 215 -19.54 -2.80 3.56
C LYS A 215 -18.47 -1.84 3.05
N LEU A 216 -17.24 -2.32 2.82
CA LEU A 216 -16.14 -1.54 2.25
C LEU A 216 -16.46 -1.03 0.84
N THR A 217 -17.12 -1.87 0.04
CA THR A 217 -17.47 -1.55 -1.35
C THR A 217 -18.60 -0.52 -1.39
N ARG A 218 -19.60 -0.66 -0.51
CA ARG A 218 -20.72 0.28 -0.40
C ARG A 218 -20.33 1.66 0.15
N ILE A 219 -19.47 1.71 1.17
CA ILE A 219 -19.12 2.98 1.86
C ILE A 219 -17.98 3.72 1.15
N ASN A 220 -17.13 2.99 0.42
CA ASN A 220 -16.06 3.53 -0.40
C ASN A 220 -15.16 4.58 0.30
N PRO A 221 -14.54 4.26 1.46
CA PRO A 221 -13.66 5.18 2.20
C PRO A 221 -12.38 5.52 1.43
N LYS A 222 -11.95 6.78 1.42
CA LYS A 222 -10.78 7.31 0.70
C LYS A 222 -9.47 7.19 1.47
N THR A 223 -9.53 7.11 2.80
CA THR A 223 -8.35 7.06 3.67
C THR A 223 -8.42 5.88 4.62
N ILE A 224 -7.25 5.40 5.08
CA ILE A 224 -7.17 4.34 6.11
C ILE A 224 -7.89 4.77 7.39
N GLY A 225 -7.84 6.07 7.72
CA GLY A 225 -8.58 6.66 8.83
C GLY A 225 -10.10 6.54 8.70
N GLU A 226 -10.66 6.70 7.49
CA GLU A 226 -12.09 6.47 7.24
C GLU A 226 -12.48 4.99 7.35
N VAL A 227 -11.62 4.08 6.91
CA VAL A 227 -11.86 2.63 7.02
C VAL A 227 -11.99 2.20 8.49
N SER A 228 -11.13 2.73 9.36
CA SER A 228 -11.13 2.44 10.80
C SER A 228 -12.39 2.91 11.55
N ARG A 229 -13.23 3.73 10.89
CA ARG A 229 -14.48 4.27 11.42
C ARG A 229 -15.71 3.52 10.92
N ILE A 230 -15.55 2.50 10.08
CA ILE A 230 -16.65 1.70 9.55
C ILE A 230 -17.00 0.59 10.55
N ASP A 231 -18.28 0.53 10.89
CA ASP A 231 -18.78 -0.34 11.93
C ASP A 231 -18.73 -1.82 11.52
N GLY A 232 -18.00 -2.64 12.29
CA GLY A 232 -17.75 -4.05 11.99
C GLY A 232 -16.53 -4.33 11.11
N ILE A 233 -15.68 -3.32 10.86
CA ILE A 233 -14.40 -3.47 10.15
C ILE A 233 -13.26 -3.31 11.15
N THR A 234 -12.50 -4.38 11.35
CA THR A 234 -11.32 -4.43 12.19
C THR A 234 -10.07 -3.97 11.42
N PRO A 235 -8.96 -3.60 12.09
CA PRO A 235 -7.67 -3.43 11.43
C PRO A 235 -7.20 -4.67 10.65
N SER A 236 -7.69 -5.86 11.01
CA SER A 236 -7.48 -7.12 10.27
C SER A 236 -8.25 -7.15 8.95
N ASP A 237 -9.41 -6.49 8.88
CA ASP A 237 -10.15 -6.30 7.63
C ASP A 237 -9.49 -5.23 6.74
N VAL A 238 -8.67 -4.33 7.31
CA VAL A 238 -7.72 -3.48 6.57
C VAL A 238 -6.53 -4.30 6.07
N ILE A 239 -6.11 -5.34 6.78
CA ILE A 239 -5.12 -6.32 6.29
C ILE A 239 -5.65 -7.08 5.06
N ALA A 240 -6.97 -7.15 4.86
CA ALA A 240 -7.58 -7.67 3.64
C ALA A 240 -7.58 -6.67 2.45
N ILE A 241 -7.17 -5.41 2.66
CA ILE A 241 -7.05 -4.43 1.57
C ILE A 241 -5.73 -4.67 0.85
N ILE A 242 -5.83 -5.36 -0.29
CA ILE A 242 -4.72 -5.57 -1.20
C ILE A 242 -4.53 -4.31 -2.04
N ILE A 243 -3.32 -3.75 -1.99
CA ILE A 243 -2.87 -2.70 -2.91
C ILE A 243 -2.09 -3.38 -4.03
N ILE A 244 -2.55 -3.17 -5.24
CA ILE A 244 -1.93 -3.69 -6.44
C ILE A 244 -1.00 -2.62 -7.02
N LEU A 245 0.19 -3.01 -7.44
CA LEU A 245 1.12 -2.15 -8.17
C LEU A 245 1.65 -2.90 -9.39
N ALA A 246 1.36 -2.38 -10.59
CA ALA A 246 2.04 -2.84 -11.79
C ALA A 246 3.43 -2.20 -11.89
N LEU A 247 4.45 -3.05 -11.90
CA LEU A 247 5.82 -2.62 -12.09
C LEU A 247 6.10 -2.51 -13.60
N SER A 248 6.69 -1.38 -14.02
CA SER A 248 7.16 -1.20 -15.39
C SER A 248 8.65 -1.58 -15.56
N GLY A 249 9.37 -1.71 -14.45
CA GLY A 249 10.84 -1.79 -14.43
C GLY A 249 11.53 -0.42 -14.52
N GLY A 250 10.75 0.68 -14.59
CA GLY A 250 11.24 2.05 -14.47
C GLY A 250 11.47 2.47 -13.01
N VAL A 251 12.16 3.60 -12.83
CA VAL A 251 12.54 4.16 -11.52
C VAL A 251 11.31 4.45 -10.67
N ASP A 252 10.31 5.16 -11.19
CA ASP A 252 9.18 5.66 -10.39
C ASP A 252 8.36 4.51 -9.79
N SER A 253 7.99 3.52 -10.60
CA SER A 253 7.28 2.33 -10.11
C SER A 253 8.12 1.53 -9.10
N SER A 254 9.45 1.52 -9.24
CA SER A 254 10.34 0.81 -8.31
C SER A 254 10.44 1.54 -6.97
N VAL A 255 10.50 2.88 -7.00
CA VAL A 255 10.52 3.73 -5.80
C VAL A 255 9.19 3.63 -5.06
N VAL A 256 8.06 3.67 -5.76
CA VAL A 256 6.73 3.45 -5.16
C VAL A 256 6.63 2.06 -4.56
N ALA A 257 7.16 1.03 -5.23
CA ALA A 257 7.17 -0.33 -4.67
C ALA A 257 7.94 -0.41 -3.35
N LEU A 258 9.13 0.20 -3.28
CA LEU A 258 9.93 0.27 -2.06
C LEU A 258 9.23 1.05 -0.95
N LEU A 259 8.63 2.19 -1.29
CA LEU A 259 7.92 3.04 -0.35
C LEU A 259 6.72 2.29 0.24
N LEU A 260 5.89 1.68 -0.60
CA LEU A 260 4.73 0.91 -0.18
C LEU A 260 5.13 -0.37 0.56
N GLN A 261 6.20 -1.06 0.14
CA GLN A 261 6.71 -2.21 0.87
C GLN A 261 7.09 -1.84 2.31
N ARG A 262 7.74 -0.69 2.53
CA ARG A 262 8.05 -0.22 3.89
C ARG A 262 6.82 0.20 4.67
N ALA A 263 5.84 0.80 4.01
CA ALA A 263 4.64 1.31 4.65
C ALA A 263 3.63 0.21 5.02
N ILE A 264 3.37 -0.74 4.11
CA ILE A 264 2.26 -1.71 4.21
C ILE A 264 2.70 -3.18 4.06
N GLY A 265 3.96 -3.44 3.68
CA GLY A 265 4.55 -4.78 3.64
C GLY A 265 3.75 -5.78 2.82
N LYS A 266 3.31 -6.88 3.47
CA LYS A 266 2.64 -8.02 2.80
C LYS A 266 1.31 -7.68 2.10
N GLN A 267 0.73 -6.50 2.36
CA GLN A 267 -0.48 -6.01 1.68
C GLN A 267 -0.22 -5.53 0.25
N LEU A 268 1.05 -5.23 -0.08
CA LEU A 268 1.45 -4.87 -1.42
C LEU A 268 1.57 -6.14 -2.27
N LYS A 269 0.78 -6.18 -3.34
CA LYS A 269 0.89 -7.19 -4.40
C LYS A 269 1.36 -6.51 -5.66
N CYS A 270 2.58 -6.84 -6.07
CA CYS A 270 3.13 -6.34 -7.30
C CYS A 270 3.00 -7.40 -8.38
N PHE A 271 2.86 -6.95 -9.62
CA PHE A 271 3.10 -7.80 -10.76
C PHE A 271 3.88 -7.06 -11.84
N PHE A 272 4.63 -7.80 -12.63
CA PHE A 272 5.41 -7.32 -13.74
C PHE A 272 5.00 -8.08 -14.99
N VAL A 273 4.53 -7.34 -16.01
CA VAL A 273 4.15 -7.93 -17.30
C VAL A 273 5.37 -7.89 -18.22
N ASN A 274 6.00 -9.04 -18.41
CA ASN A 274 7.01 -9.21 -19.44
C ASN A 274 6.33 -9.34 -20.81
N HIS A 275 6.09 -8.20 -21.46
CA HIS A 275 5.59 -8.14 -22.83
C HIS A 275 6.66 -8.43 -23.88
N GLY A 276 7.91 -8.72 -23.46
CA GLY A 276 9.01 -9.07 -24.36
C GLY A 276 9.60 -7.92 -25.17
N LEU A 277 9.13 -6.67 -24.99
CA LEU A 277 9.58 -5.50 -25.76
C LEU A 277 10.56 -4.62 -24.97
N LEU A 278 11.00 -5.05 -23.79
CA LEU A 278 11.95 -4.35 -22.93
C LEU A 278 13.37 -4.90 -23.11
N ARG A 279 14.35 -4.23 -22.47
CA ARG A 279 15.69 -4.80 -22.25
C ARG A 279 15.57 -5.93 -21.23
N ASP A 280 15.68 -7.17 -21.70
CA ASP A 280 15.33 -8.36 -20.92
C ASP A 280 16.18 -8.45 -19.64
N GLU A 281 17.48 -8.21 -19.73
CA GLU A 281 18.41 -8.32 -18.60
C GLU A 281 18.21 -7.19 -17.58
N GLU A 282 18.19 -5.92 -18.02
CA GLU A 282 18.09 -4.79 -17.10
C GLU A 282 16.77 -4.76 -16.32
N CYS A 283 15.64 -5.02 -16.99
CA CYS A 283 14.34 -4.97 -16.32
C CYS A 283 14.17 -6.15 -15.36
N LEU A 284 14.56 -7.37 -15.76
CA LEU A 284 14.49 -8.52 -14.87
C LEU A 284 15.46 -8.38 -13.69
N GLU A 285 16.62 -7.74 -13.85
CA GLU A 285 17.53 -7.44 -12.76
C GLU A 285 16.87 -6.60 -11.65
N VAL A 286 16.21 -5.49 -12.01
CA VAL A 286 15.53 -4.62 -11.03
C VAL A 286 14.40 -5.38 -10.35
N ILE A 287 13.59 -6.10 -11.12
CA ILE A 287 12.45 -6.85 -10.58
C ILE A 287 12.96 -7.96 -9.64
N ASN A 288 14.02 -8.67 -10.01
CA ASN A 288 14.63 -9.69 -9.16
C ASN A 288 15.27 -9.09 -7.91
N TYR A 289 15.92 -7.92 -8.00
CA TYR A 289 16.41 -7.20 -6.84
C TYR A 289 15.28 -6.87 -5.87
N LEU A 290 14.18 -6.27 -6.35
CA LEU A 290 13.01 -5.95 -5.53
C LEU A 290 12.37 -7.21 -4.92
N LYS A 291 12.31 -8.30 -5.68
CA LYS A 291 11.74 -9.58 -5.20
C LYS A 291 12.62 -10.26 -4.15
N THR A 292 13.94 -10.29 -4.36
CA THR A 292 14.87 -11.10 -3.54
C THR A 292 15.49 -10.32 -2.40
N CYS A 293 16.02 -9.12 -2.66
CA CYS A 293 16.69 -8.28 -1.66
C CYS A 293 15.67 -7.58 -0.76
N GLU A 294 14.61 -7.01 -1.35
CA GLU A 294 13.59 -6.21 -0.65
C GLU A 294 12.37 -7.04 -0.24
N LYS A 295 12.34 -8.32 -0.64
CA LYS A 295 11.28 -9.30 -0.32
C LYS A 295 9.89 -8.81 -0.69
N ILE A 296 9.78 -8.06 -1.77
CA ILE A 296 8.48 -7.62 -2.32
C ILE A 296 7.81 -8.80 -3.00
N ASN A 297 6.50 -8.95 -2.79
CA ASN A 297 5.73 -9.98 -3.46
C ASN A 297 5.46 -9.55 -4.91
N ILE A 298 6.22 -10.11 -5.85
CA ILE A 298 6.13 -9.79 -7.28
C ILE A 298 5.82 -11.03 -8.11
N ASP A 299 4.69 -11.02 -8.79
CA ASP A 299 4.33 -12.00 -9.82
C ASP A 299 4.87 -11.56 -11.18
N ILE A 300 5.60 -12.44 -11.87
CA ILE A 300 6.17 -12.17 -13.19
C ILE A 300 5.30 -12.89 -14.22
N ILE A 301 4.61 -12.12 -15.06
CA ILE A 301 3.71 -12.63 -16.09
C ILE A 301 4.43 -12.57 -17.43
N ASP A 302 4.69 -13.72 -18.03
CA ASP A 302 5.21 -13.79 -19.39
C ASP A 302 4.05 -13.63 -20.39
N ALA A 303 4.03 -12.49 -21.07
CA ALA A 303 3.07 -12.16 -22.11
C ALA A 303 3.74 -11.94 -23.48
N LYS A 304 5.02 -12.33 -23.66
CA LYS A 304 5.78 -12.03 -24.89
C LYS A 304 5.04 -12.46 -26.16
N GLN A 305 4.56 -13.70 -26.23
CA GLN A 305 3.87 -14.20 -27.42
C GLN A 305 2.56 -13.44 -27.68
N LEU A 306 1.80 -13.10 -26.64
CA LEU A 306 0.55 -12.35 -26.76
C LEU A 306 0.79 -10.99 -27.44
N PHE A 307 1.83 -10.27 -27.02
CA PHE A 307 2.16 -8.95 -27.59
C PHE A 307 2.73 -9.07 -29.01
N LEU A 308 3.61 -10.03 -29.28
CA LEU A 308 4.15 -10.25 -30.62
C LEU A 308 3.07 -10.62 -31.62
N SER A 309 2.15 -11.53 -31.26
CA SER A 309 1.02 -11.89 -32.12
C SER A 309 0.10 -10.68 -32.38
N ALA A 310 -0.14 -9.84 -31.37
CA ALA A 310 -0.96 -8.63 -31.54
C ALA A 310 -0.30 -7.56 -32.42
N LEU A 311 1.03 -7.53 -32.51
CA LEU A 311 1.80 -6.59 -33.32
C LEU A 311 2.05 -7.07 -34.75
N SER A 312 1.71 -8.32 -35.07
CA SER A 312 1.90 -8.88 -36.41
C SER A 312 1.17 -8.05 -37.47
N GLY A 313 1.86 -7.74 -38.56
CA GLY A 313 1.36 -6.91 -39.66
C GLY A 313 1.24 -5.41 -39.35
N LYS A 314 1.58 -4.94 -38.13
CA LYS A 314 1.48 -3.52 -37.78
C LYS A 314 2.78 -2.78 -38.06
N ILE A 315 2.71 -1.81 -38.97
CA ILE A 315 3.84 -1.00 -39.44
C ILE A 315 3.78 0.42 -38.86
N ASP A 316 2.58 1.00 -38.82
CA ASP A 316 2.36 2.36 -38.34
C ASP A 316 2.73 2.51 -36.84
N PRO A 317 3.56 3.51 -36.46
CA PRO A 317 3.99 3.69 -35.07
C PRO A 317 2.84 3.97 -34.08
N GLU A 318 1.82 4.71 -34.49
CA GLU A 318 0.68 5.02 -33.63
C GLU A 318 -0.21 3.79 -33.42
N ASP A 319 -0.41 3.00 -34.47
CA ASP A 319 -1.12 1.72 -34.36
C ASP A 319 -0.38 0.74 -33.45
N LYS A 320 0.96 0.66 -33.55
CA LYS A 320 1.78 -0.13 -32.62
C LYS A 320 1.58 0.33 -31.18
N ARG A 321 1.65 1.64 -30.93
CA ARG A 321 1.47 2.23 -29.59
C ARG A 321 0.09 1.92 -29.00
N LYS A 322 -0.99 2.15 -29.76
CA LYS A 322 -2.37 1.85 -29.34
C LYS A 322 -2.56 0.37 -29.02
N THR A 323 -1.97 -0.51 -29.83
CA THR A 323 -2.08 -1.96 -29.66
C THR A 323 -1.44 -2.45 -28.37
N ILE A 324 -0.24 -1.96 -28.07
CA ILE A 324 0.48 -2.31 -26.85
C ILE A 324 -0.27 -1.80 -25.64
N GLY A 325 -0.75 -0.55 -25.68
CA GLY A 325 -1.55 0.03 -24.60
C GLY A 325 -2.80 -0.81 -24.31
N ALA A 326 -3.57 -1.15 -25.34
CA ALA A 326 -4.76 -1.97 -25.21
C ALA A 326 -4.47 -3.37 -24.64
N LYS A 327 -3.43 -4.05 -25.15
CA LYS A 327 -3.05 -5.38 -24.67
C LYS A 327 -2.49 -5.37 -23.25
N PHE A 328 -1.78 -4.31 -22.89
CA PHE A 328 -1.30 -4.13 -21.52
C PHE A 328 -2.47 -3.97 -20.54
N ILE A 329 -3.48 -3.17 -20.90
CA ILE A 329 -4.69 -3.01 -20.08
C ILE A 329 -5.43 -4.36 -19.93
N GLU A 330 -5.57 -5.14 -21.00
CA GLU A 330 -6.21 -6.46 -20.96
C GLU A 330 -5.50 -7.44 -20.02
N VAL A 331 -4.16 -7.52 -20.09
CA VAL A 331 -3.37 -8.35 -19.17
C VAL A 331 -3.47 -7.81 -17.75
N PHE A 332 -3.35 -6.50 -17.57
CA PHE A 332 -3.47 -5.84 -16.28
C PHE A 332 -4.81 -6.14 -15.60
N GLU A 333 -5.92 -6.04 -16.34
CA GLU A 333 -7.27 -6.33 -15.85
C GLU A 333 -7.40 -7.74 -15.33
N LYS A 334 -6.92 -8.72 -16.13
CA LYS A 334 -6.96 -10.13 -15.77
C LYS A 334 -6.24 -10.38 -14.44
N GLU A 335 -5.04 -9.82 -14.30
CA GLU A 335 -4.20 -10.02 -13.11
C GLU A 335 -4.74 -9.25 -11.90
N ALA A 336 -5.29 -8.06 -12.12
CA ALA A 336 -5.91 -7.27 -11.06
C ALA A 336 -7.13 -7.98 -10.45
N ILE A 337 -7.95 -8.65 -11.28
CA ILE A 337 -9.07 -9.48 -10.82
C ILE A 337 -8.55 -10.68 -10.01
N THR A 338 -7.52 -11.36 -10.50
CA THR A 338 -6.92 -12.51 -9.80
C THR A 338 -6.36 -12.13 -8.42
N LEU A 339 -5.76 -10.96 -8.29
CA LEU A 339 -5.18 -10.46 -7.05
C LEU A 339 -6.22 -9.89 -6.07
N ASN A 340 -7.49 -9.76 -6.49
CA ASN A 340 -8.61 -9.26 -5.68
C ASN A 340 -8.30 -7.94 -4.93
N GLY A 341 -7.60 -7.02 -5.63
CA GLY A 341 -7.21 -5.72 -5.08
C GLY A 341 -8.36 -4.73 -5.03
N LYS A 342 -8.26 -3.76 -4.12
CA LYS A 342 -9.18 -2.61 -4.07
C LYS A 342 -8.53 -1.31 -4.53
N TYR A 343 -7.21 -1.22 -4.39
CA TYR A 343 -6.44 -0.04 -4.76
C TYR A 343 -5.39 -0.38 -5.80
N LEU A 344 -5.17 0.56 -6.71
CA LEU A 344 -4.09 0.54 -7.68
C LEU A 344 -3.12 1.67 -7.34
N ALA A 345 -1.90 1.32 -6.96
CA ALA A 345 -0.83 2.29 -6.82
C ALA A 345 -0.18 2.61 -8.17
N GLN A 346 0.17 3.87 -8.37
CA GLN A 346 0.85 4.36 -9.57
C GLN A 346 2.08 5.20 -9.21
N GLY A 347 3.06 5.19 -10.10
CA GLY A 347 4.27 6.00 -10.03
C GLY A 347 4.13 7.39 -10.63
N THR A 348 2.91 7.95 -10.68
CA THR A 348 2.66 9.28 -11.24
C THR A 348 3.47 10.34 -10.49
N ILE A 349 4.18 11.19 -11.22
CA ILE A 349 5.03 12.27 -10.66
C ILE A 349 4.42 13.66 -10.94
N TYR A 350 4.95 14.70 -10.30
CA TYR A 350 4.38 16.06 -10.39
C TYR A 350 4.34 16.62 -11.81
N SER A 351 5.35 16.30 -12.64
CA SER A 351 5.35 16.66 -14.05
C SER A 351 4.14 16.07 -14.81
N ASP A 352 3.72 14.85 -14.49
CA ASP A 352 2.56 14.21 -15.11
C ASP A 352 1.25 14.91 -14.71
N VAL A 353 1.17 15.33 -13.43
CA VAL A 353 0.01 16.05 -12.89
C VAL A 353 -0.15 17.41 -13.58
N ILE A 354 0.92 18.19 -13.74
CA ILE A 354 0.89 19.49 -14.44
C ILE A 354 0.43 19.31 -15.90
N GLU A 355 0.97 18.32 -16.60
CA GLU A 355 0.60 18.05 -18.00
C GLU A 355 -0.87 17.63 -18.16
N SER A 356 -1.43 16.96 -17.15
CA SER A 356 -2.83 16.54 -17.15
C SER A 356 -3.82 17.66 -16.78
N SER A 357 -3.36 18.69 -16.05
CA SER A 357 -4.19 19.78 -15.53
C SER A 357 -4.09 21.07 -16.35
N GLY A 358 -3.02 21.27 -17.12
CA GLY A 358 -2.90 22.35 -18.09
C GLY A 358 -3.32 21.93 -19.50
N HIS A 359 -4.13 22.77 -20.15
CA HIS A 359 -4.41 22.85 -21.60
C HIS A 359 -5.71 22.20 -22.10
N GLY A 360 -6.55 23.07 -22.70
CA GLY A 360 -7.92 22.79 -23.12
C GLY A 360 -8.09 21.68 -24.18
N LYS A 361 -9.35 21.22 -24.25
CA LYS A 361 -10.09 20.27 -25.12
C LYS A 361 -9.47 19.61 -26.38
N THR A 362 -8.27 19.93 -26.85
CA THR A 362 -7.68 19.38 -28.08
C THR A 362 -6.50 18.42 -27.87
N SER A 363 -5.91 18.30 -26.67
CA SER A 363 -4.77 17.39 -26.43
C SER A 363 -5.10 16.10 -25.65
N LYS A 364 -6.38 15.87 -25.28
CA LYS A 364 -6.83 14.68 -24.53
C LYS A 364 -6.40 13.34 -25.16
N THR A 365 -6.07 13.32 -26.45
CA THR A 365 -5.66 12.14 -27.21
C THR A 365 -4.16 11.83 -27.20
N ILE A 366 -3.28 12.72 -26.73
CA ILE A 366 -1.84 12.63 -27.05
C ILE A 366 -1.00 12.03 -25.90
N LYS A 367 -1.44 12.08 -24.63
CA LYS A 367 -0.64 11.59 -23.49
C LYS A 367 -1.37 10.67 -22.51
N SER A 368 -2.52 10.11 -22.88
CA SER A 368 -3.29 9.18 -22.03
C SER A 368 -2.62 7.81 -21.80
N HIS A 369 -1.33 7.63 -22.11
CA HIS A 369 -0.71 6.31 -22.31
C HIS A 369 0.55 6.04 -21.47
N HIS A 370 0.98 6.94 -20.57
CA HIS A 370 2.24 6.76 -19.81
C HIS A 370 2.07 6.26 -18.37
N ASN A 371 0.95 6.53 -17.70
CA ASN A 371 0.58 5.91 -16.42
C ASN A 371 -0.76 5.20 -16.63
N VAL A 372 -0.76 3.86 -16.55
CA VAL A 372 -1.90 2.93 -16.79
C VAL A 372 -3.09 3.65 -17.41
N GLY A 373 -3.02 3.82 -18.74
CA GLY A 373 -3.90 4.70 -19.48
C GLY A 373 -5.36 4.53 -19.09
N GLY A 374 -6.03 5.66 -18.85
CA GLY A 374 -7.41 5.80 -18.38
C GLY A 374 -8.08 4.46 -18.10
N LEU A 375 -7.99 4.02 -16.84
CA LEU A 375 -8.58 2.76 -16.40
C LEU A 375 -9.98 2.63 -17.02
N PRO A 376 -10.31 1.50 -17.67
CA PRO A 376 -11.62 1.32 -18.27
C PRO A 376 -12.70 1.64 -17.23
N GLU A 377 -13.80 2.26 -17.65
CA GLU A 377 -14.89 2.74 -16.76
C GLU A 377 -15.44 1.66 -15.80
N LYS A 378 -15.15 0.40 -16.08
CA LYS A 378 -15.57 -0.80 -15.34
C LYS A 378 -14.62 -1.23 -14.23
N MET A 379 -13.44 -0.63 -14.09
CA MET A 379 -12.49 -1.08 -13.08
C MET A 379 -12.80 -0.45 -11.71
N HIS A 380 -13.34 -1.25 -10.78
CA HIS A 380 -13.69 -0.81 -9.42
C HIS A 380 -12.47 -0.60 -8.49
N LEU A 381 -11.32 -0.17 -9.04
CA LEU A 381 -10.09 0.09 -8.28
C LEU A 381 -9.95 1.59 -7.97
N LYS A 382 -9.48 1.89 -6.76
CA LYS A 382 -9.13 3.25 -6.36
C LYS A 382 -7.65 3.54 -6.61
N ILE A 383 -7.36 4.67 -7.24
CA ILE A 383 -6.00 5.08 -7.55
C ILE A 383 -5.31 5.65 -6.31
N ILE A 384 -4.03 5.32 -6.12
CA ILE A 384 -3.12 5.90 -5.13
C ILE A 384 -1.84 6.33 -5.85
N GLU A 385 -1.41 7.59 -5.67
CA GLU A 385 -0.24 8.16 -6.36
C GLU A 385 0.74 8.76 -5.33
N PRO A 386 1.60 7.96 -4.67
CA PRO A 386 2.37 8.40 -3.50
C PRO A 386 3.46 9.44 -3.78
N VAL A 387 3.84 9.63 -5.05
CA VAL A 387 4.96 10.47 -5.48
C VAL A 387 4.52 11.57 -6.44
N ASN A 388 3.21 11.86 -6.49
CA ASN A 388 2.62 12.83 -7.41
C ASN A 388 2.99 14.29 -7.12
N ASP A 389 3.58 14.58 -5.97
CA ASP A 389 4.09 15.90 -5.58
C ASP A 389 5.61 16.04 -5.81
N LEU A 390 6.28 15.00 -6.35
CA LEU A 390 7.74 14.99 -6.53
C LEU A 390 8.15 15.13 -8.00
N PHE A 391 9.28 15.79 -8.24
CA PHE A 391 9.98 15.80 -9.52
C PHE A 391 10.87 14.57 -9.71
N LYS A 392 11.36 14.35 -10.94
CA LYS A 392 12.07 13.13 -11.33
C LYS A 392 13.40 12.94 -10.58
N ASP A 393 14.13 14.03 -10.37
CA ASP A 393 15.33 14.10 -9.56
C ASP A 393 15.04 13.77 -8.09
N GLU A 394 13.99 14.33 -7.50
CA GLU A 394 13.56 14.01 -6.13
C GLU A 394 13.15 12.54 -5.98
N VAL A 395 12.45 11.97 -6.97
CA VAL A 395 12.11 10.53 -6.99
C VAL A 395 13.37 9.66 -7.04
N ARG A 396 14.40 10.09 -7.78
CA ARG A 396 15.69 9.39 -7.82
C ARG A 396 16.41 9.45 -6.47
N GLU A 397 16.47 10.62 -5.86
CA GLU A 397 17.05 10.80 -4.52
C GLU A 397 16.31 9.97 -3.47
N LEU A 398 14.98 9.97 -3.52
CA LEU A 398 14.13 9.12 -2.68
C LEU A 398 14.45 7.65 -2.90
N GLY A 399 14.62 7.20 -4.15
CA GLY A 399 15.03 5.82 -4.45
C GLY A 399 16.34 5.43 -3.77
N VAL A 400 17.36 6.30 -3.81
CA VAL A 400 18.64 6.07 -3.15
C VAL A 400 18.48 6.05 -1.62
N ALA A 401 17.73 6.99 -1.05
CA ALA A 401 17.44 7.03 0.39
C ALA A 401 16.66 5.78 0.85
N LEU A 402 15.83 5.24 -0.02
CA LEU A 402 15.10 3.99 0.15
C LEU A 402 15.96 2.74 -0.14
N GLY A 403 17.27 2.88 -0.37
CA GLY A 403 18.20 1.76 -0.52
C GLY A 403 18.27 1.14 -1.92
N LEU A 404 17.61 1.72 -2.93
CA LEU A 404 17.73 1.26 -4.32
C LEU A 404 19.14 1.56 -4.83
N PRO A 405 19.88 0.56 -5.36
CA PRO A 405 21.20 0.77 -5.92
C PRO A 405 21.22 1.86 -6.99
N LYS A 406 22.23 2.73 -6.97
CA LYS A 406 22.39 3.84 -7.93
C LYS A 406 22.32 3.38 -9.38
N LYS A 407 22.83 2.18 -9.70
CA LYS A 407 22.76 1.59 -11.04
C LYS A 407 21.33 1.43 -11.58
N TYR A 408 20.32 1.30 -10.71
CA TYR A 408 18.92 1.18 -11.10
C TYR A 408 18.22 2.54 -11.14
N VAL A 409 18.62 3.47 -10.26
CA VAL A 409 18.10 4.84 -10.19
C VAL A 409 18.55 5.68 -11.38
N ASN A 410 19.81 5.53 -11.80
CA ASN A 410 20.44 6.33 -12.86
C ASN A 410 20.24 5.76 -14.27
N ARG A 411 19.34 4.79 -14.44
CA ARG A 411 19.07 4.23 -15.77
C ARG A 411 18.53 5.30 -16.72
N HIS A 412 18.95 5.22 -17.98
CA HIS A 412 18.34 5.99 -19.03
C HIS A 412 16.84 5.70 -19.13
N PRO A 413 16.02 6.70 -19.44
CA PRO A 413 14.60 6.48 -19.64
C PRO A 413 14.38 5.50 -20.80
N PHE A 414 13.43 4.59 -20.59
CA PHE A 414 13.01 3.61 -21.59
C PHE A 414 11.54 3.86 -21.95
N PRO A 415 11.19 3.90 -23.24
CA PRO A 415 9.83 4.20 -23.67
C PRO A 415 8.86 3.09 -23.24
N GLY A 416 7.63 3.46 -22.85
CA GLY A 416 6.58 2.50 -22.47
C GLY A 416 6.30 1.42 -23.54
N PRO A 417 6.16 1.78 -24.84
CA PRO A 417 6.08 0.81 -25.94
C PRO A 417 7.34 -0.04 -26.17
N GLY A 418 8.44 0.27 -25.48
CA GLY A 418 9.71 -0.40 -25.58
C GLY A 418 10.33 -0.38 -26.98
N PHE A 419 10.94 -1.49 -27.39
CA PHE A 419 11.61 -1.61 -28.69
C PHE A 419 10.69 -1.43 -29.91
N THR A 420 9.36 -1.36 -29.74
CA THR A 420 8.43 -1.23 -30.87
C THR A 420 8.54 0.11 -31.59
N VAL A 421 8.88 1.18 -30.87
CA VAL A 421 9.19 2.49 -31.48
C VAL A 421 10.61 2.56 -32.01
N ARG A 422 11.48 1.63 -31.61
CA ARG A 422 12.87 1.48 -32.07
C ARG A 422 13.04 0.43 -33.17
N ILE A 423 11.96 -0.17 -33.62
CA ILE A 423 11.93 -1.04 -34.79
C ILE A 423 11.08 -0.33 -35.82
N LEU A 424 11.72 0.17 -36.88
CA LEU A 424 10.98 0.75 -37.99
C LEU A 424 10.24 -0.37 -38.75
N GLY A 425 8.97 -0.13 -39.05
CA GLY A 425 8.09 -1.11 -39.65
C GLY A 425 7.56 -2.17 -38.68
N GLU A 426 7.38 -3.39 -39.18
CA GLU A 426 6.79 -4.52 -38.45
C GLU A 426 7.73 -5.05 -37.35
N VAL A 427 7.16 -5.34 -36.19
CA VAL A 427 7.88 -5.90 -35.04
C VAL A 427 7.88 -7.42 -35.12
N THR A 428 8.90 -7.99 -35.75
CA THR A 428 9.11 -9.44 -35.78
C THR A 428 10.05 -9.89 -34.67
N GLU A 429 9.98 -11.18 -34.29
CA GLU A 429 10.89 -11.74 -33.28
C GLU A 429 12.37 -11.66 -33.73
N ASP A 430 12.65 -11.82 -35.02
CA ASP A 430 13.99 -11.66 -35.58
C ASP A 430 14.51 -10.22 -35.46
N ALA A 431 13.70 -9.22 -35.85
CA ALA A 431 14.05 -7.80 -35.71
C ALA A 431 14.26 -7.42 -34.24
N LEU A 432 13.39 -7.92 -33.35
CA LEU A 432 13.47 -7.69 -31.91
C LEU A 432 14.74 -8.28 -31.30
N ASN A 433 15.11 -9.51 -31.66
CA ASN A 433 16.33 -10.15 -31.18
C ASN A 433 17.59 -9.40 -31.67
N LYS A 434 17.59 -8.94 -32.92
CA LYS A 434 18.70 -8.16 -33.49
C LYS A 434 18.88 -6.81 -32.78
N VAL A 435 17.81 -6.03 -32.62
CA VAL A 435 17.90 -4.72 -31.98
C VAL A 435 18.28 -4.83 -30.51
N LYS A 436 17.74 -5.83 -29.78
CA LYS A 436 18.10 -6.06 -28.37
C LYS A 436 19.57 -6.37 -28.19
N LYS A 437 20.14 -7.25 -29.02
CA LYS A 437 21.58 -7.58 -28.96
C LYS A 437 22.46 -6.38 -29.31
N ALA A 438 22.10 -5.64 -30.36
CA ALA A 438 22.84 -4.45 -30.75
C ALA A 438 22.78 -3.34 -29.68
N ASP A 439 21.60 -3.13 -29.09
CA ASP A 439 21.39 -2.19 -27.99
C ASP A 439 22.19 -2.60 -26.75
N HIS A 440 22.19 -3.89 -26.38
CA HIS A 440 22.99 -4.41 -25.27
C HIS A 440 24.48 -4.15 -25.48
N ILE A 441 25.04 -4.47 -26.65
CA ILE A 441 26.46 -4.19 -26.98
C ILE A 441 26.77 -2.70 -26.84
N PHE A 442 25.88 -1.83 -27.33
CA PHE A 442 26.09 -0.39 -27.27
C PHE A 442 26.10 0.13 -25.83
N ILE A 443 25.13 -0.29 -25.01
CA ILE A 443 25.06 0.07 -23.59
C ILE A 443 26.26 -0.49 -22.82
N GLU A 444 26.66 -1.73 -23.08
CA GLU A 444 27.82 -2.37 -22.46
C GLU A 444 29.11 -1.58 -22.75
N GLU A 445 29.33 -1.16 -24.00
CA GLU A 445 30.51 -0.36 -24.35
C GLU A 445 30.45 1.05 -23.73
N LEU A 446 29.28 1.67 -23.61
CA LEU A 446 29.13 2.95 -22.90
C LEU A 446 29.50 2.82 -21.42
N GLN A 447 29.14 1.72 -20.78
CA GLN A 447 29.51 1.44 -19.38
C GLN A 447 31.00 1.18 -19.24
N LYS A 448 31.60 0.35 -20.11
CA LYS A 448 33.04 0.03 -20.08
C LYS A 448 33.96 1.25 -20.29
N HIS A 449 33.48 2.31 -20.91
CA HIS A 449 34.24 3.55 -21.15
C HIS A 449 33.81 4.73 -20.26
N ASP A 450 33.00 4.49 -19.22
CA ASP A 450 32.49 5.53 -18.32
C ASP A 450 31.78 6.68 -19.08
N LEU A 451 31.03 6.34 -20.13
CA LEU A 451 30.25 7.26 -20.97
C LEU A 451 28.75 7.20 -20.67
N TYR A 452 28.25 6.12 -20.07
CA TYR A 452 26.82 5.91 -19.83
C TYR A 452 26.18 7.05 -19.03
N ASP A 453 26.80 7.47 -17.92
CA ASP A 453 26.29 8.55 -17.06
C ASP A 453 26.53 9.97 -17.64
N LYS A 454 27.29 10.07 -18.73
CA LYS A 454 27.61 11.36 -19.38
C LYS A 454 26.62 11.73 -20.49
N VAL A 455 25.68 10.84 -20.80
CA VAL A 455 24.65 11.05 -21.82
C VAL A 455 23.26 10.90 -21.23
N SER A 456 22.30 11.67 -21.74
CA SER A 456 20.93 11.65 -21.19
C SER A 456 20.16 10.41 -21.62
N GLN A 457 20.36 9.96 -22.86
CA GLN A 457 19.75 8.74 -23.38
C GLN A 457 20.63 8.15 -24.50
N ALA A 458 20.74 6.82 -24.54
CA ALA A 458 21.41 6.08 -25.62
C ALA A 458 20.69 4.75 -25.92
N PHE A 459 20.58 4.42 -27.22
CA PHE A 459 19.92 3.18 -27.67
C PHE A 459 20.21 2.82 -29.12
N ALA A 460 19.88 1.60 -29.52
CA ALA A 460 19.87 1.14 -30.90
C ALA A 460 18.45 1.11 -31.51
N VAL A 461 18.38 1.32 -32.83
CA VAL A 461 17.19 1.33 -33.67
C VAL A 461 17.40 0.40 -34.85
N PHE A 462 16.43 -0.48 -35.11
CA PHE A 462 16.44 -1.38 -36.25
C PHE A 462 15.82 -0.72 -37.49
N LEU A 463 16.58 -0.74 -38.59
CA LEU A 463 16.11 -0.26 -39.89
C LEU A 463 15.81 -1.47 -40.79
N PRO A 464 14.58 -1.63 -41.32
CA PRO A 464 14.19 -2.74 -42.18
C PRO A 464 14.72 -2.59 -43.62
N ILE A 465 15.88 -1.95 -43.79
CA ILE A 465 16.61 -1.85 -45.04
C ILE A 465 17.77 -2.84 -45.02
N LYS A 466 18.15 -3.33 -46.19
CA LYS A 466 19.28 -4.24 -46.35
C LYS A 466 20.45 -3.52 -46.99
N SER A 467 21.66 -3.90 -46.58
CA SER A 467 22.89 -3.38 -47.14
C SER A 467 23.79 -4.51 -47.61
N VAL A 468 24.60 -4.24 -48.63
CA VAL A 468 25.62 -5.16 -49.10
C VAL A 468 26.83 -5.08 -48.17
N GLY A 469 27.35 -6.23 -47.75
CA GLY A 469 28.58 -6.33 -46.97
C GLY A 469 29.47 -7.45 -47.47
N VAL A 470 30.69 -7.49 -46.93
CA VAL A 470 31.61 -8.62 -47.05
C VAL A 470 31.98 -9.04 -45.65
N MET A 471 31.70 -10.30 -45.29
CA MET A 471 32.02 -10.88 -44.00
C MET A 471 32.73 -12.21 -44.25
N GLY A 472 34.00 -12.31 -43.83
CA GLY A 472 34.88 -13.37 -44.31
C GLY A 472 35.03 -13.29 -45.84
N ASP A 473 34.87 -14.42 -46.52
CA ASP A 473 35.04 -14.53 -47.98
C ASP A 473 33.71 -14.48 -48.76
N TYR A 474 32.58 -14.18 -48.10
CA TYR A 474 31.26 -14.19 -48.73
C TYR A 474 30.58 -12.82 -48.71
N ARG A 475 29.78 -12.54 -49.75
CA ARG A 475 28.94 -11.34 -49.84
C ARG A 475 27.69 -11.53 -48.98
N THR A 476 27.39 -10.57 -48.13
CA THR A 476 26.21 -10.56 -47.27
C THR A 476 25.19 -9.50 -47.71
N TYR A 477 23.91 -9.75 -47.40
CA TYR A 477 22.81 -8.81 -47.65
C TYR A 477 21.88 -8.76 -46.44
N ASP A 478 22.32 -8.00 -45.43
CA ASP A 478 21.80 -8.01 -44.06
C ASP A 478 21.28 -6.64 -43.62
N ASN A 479 20.63 -6.58 -42.46
CA ASN A 479 19.96 -5.39 -41.96
C ASN A 479 20.93 -4.33 -41.40
N VAL A 480 20.40 -3.12 -41.21
CA VAL A 480 21.14 -1.97 -40.68
C VAL A 480 20.65 -1.62 -39.27
N ILE A 481 21.57 -1.33 -38.36
CA ILE A 481 21.29 -0.73 -37.05
C ILE A 481 21.68 0.73 -37.08
N ALA A 482 20.80 1.61 -36.60
CA ALA A 482 21.19 2.95 -36.19
C ALA A 482 21.44 2.98 -34.67
N ILE A 483 22.53 3.59 -34.24
CA ILE A 483 22.74 3.94 -32.83
C ILE A 483 22.43 5.42 -32.63
N ARG A 484 21.78 5.73 -31.51
CA ARG A 484 21.29 7.06 -31.15
C ARG A 484 21.80 7.41 -29.76
N SER A 485 22.33 8.62 -29.60
CA SER A 485 22.64 9.18 -28.27
C SER A 485 22.45 10.68 -28.27
N ILE A 486 21.84 11.19 -27.20
CA ILE A 486 21.50 12.60 -27.06
C ILE A 486 21.86 13.13 -25.67
N ASN A 487 22.25 14.40 -25.64
CA ASN A 487 22.43 15.20 -24.44
C ASN A 487 21.31 16.24 -24.37
N THR A 488 20.60 16.24 -23.26
CA THR A 488 19.45 17.12 -23.01
C THR A 488 19.30 17.43 -21.54
N VAL A 489 18.79 18.62 -21.23
CA VAL A 489 18.47 19.08 -19.88
C VAL A 489 17.01 18.77 -19.53
N ASP A 490 16.08 18.97 -20.47
CA ASP A 490 14.63 18.94 -20.24
C ASP A 490 13.87 18.02 -21.21
N PHE A 491 14.58 17.30 -22.08
CA PHE A 491 14.04 16.50 -23.19
C PHE A 491 13.21 17.28 -24.22
N MET A 492 13.11 18.62 -24.13
CA MET A 492 12.43 19.49 -25.10
C MET A 492 13.36 19.86 -26.26
N THR A 493 14.63 20.09 -25.95
CA THR A 493 15.71 20.27 -26.94
C THR A 493 16.85 19.30 -26.64
N GLY A 494 17.65 18.94 -27.63
CA GLY A 494 18.75 18.01 -27.41
C GLY A 494 19.78 18.02 -28.52
N THR A 495 21.04 17.91 -28.13
CA THR A 495 22.18 17.84 -29.04
C THR A 495 22.71 16.43 -29.11
N ILE A 496 23.26 16.05 -30.26
CA ILE A 496 23.89 14.74 -30.40
C ILE A 496 25.09 14.60 -29.48
N THR A 497 25.33 13.38 -29.01
CA THR A 497 26.56 13.12 -28.26
C THR A 497 27.76 13.08 -29.21
N ASN A 498 28.80 13.85 -28.93
CA ASN A 498 30.03 13.80 -29.69
C ASN A 498 30.95 12.68 -29.18
N PHE A 499 30.71 11.45 -29.62
CA PHE A 499 31.56 10.31 -29.27
C PHE A 499 32.87 10.32 -30.07
N PRO A 500 34.00 9.90 -29.46
CA PRO A 500 35.23 9.64 -30.21
C PRO A 500 34.98 8.63 -31.33
N PHE A 501 35.57 8.87 -32.51
CA PHE A 501 35.36 8.00 -33.67
C PHE A 501 35.85 6.56 -33.43
N ASP A 502 36.89 6.39 -32.62
CA ASP A 502 37.40 5.07 -32.22
C ASP A 502 36.37 4.29 -31.40
N PHE A 503 35.64 4.97 -30.51
CA PHE A 503 34.56 4.35 -29.74
C PHE A 503 33.42 3.90 -30.66
N LEU A 504 32.98 4.77 -31.58
CA LEU A 504 31.94 4.43 -32.57
C LEU A 504 32.36 3.25 -33.45
N THR A 505 33.64 3.22 -33.86
CA THR A 505 34.22 2.14 -34.66
C THR A 505 34.18 0.83 -33.89
N LYS A 506 34.60 0.83 -32.62
CA LYS A 506 34.57 -0.36 -31.76
C LYS A 506 33.15 -0.91 -31.58
N VAL A 507 32.17 -0.04 -31.29
CA VAL A 507 30.75 -0.42 -31.18
C VAL A 507 30.26 -1.01 -32.50
N SER A 508 30.55 -0.36 -33.62
CA SER A 508 30.18 -0.82 -34.97
C SER A 508 30.74 -2.22 -35.26
N THR A 509 32.04 -2.43 -35.01
CA THR A 509 32.71 -3.72 -35.21
C THR A 509 32.10 -4.83 -34.36
N ARG A 510 31.82 -4.56 -33.07
CA ARG A 510 31.18 -5.54 -32.19
C ARG A 510 29.77 -5.91 -32.67
N ILE A 511 28.93 -4.93 -32.98
CA ILE A 511 27.56 -5.18 -33.46
C ILE A 511 27.59 -6.04 -34.74
N VAL A 512 28.42 -5.68 -35.71
CA VAL A 512 28.52 -6.39 -37.00
C VAL A 512 29.02 -7.84 -36.82
N ASN A 513 29.97 -8.07 -35.91
CA ASN A 513 30.54 -9.40 -35.69
C ASN A 513 29.68 -10.31 -34.79
N GLU A 514 29.00 -9.74 -33.80
CA GLU A 514 28.29 -10.50 -32.77
C GLU A 514 26.78 -10.65 -33.08
N VAL A 515 26.18 -9.74 -33.86
CA VAL A 515 24.75 -9.74 -34.18
C VAL A 515 24.51 -10.31 -35.58
N LYS A 516 24.20 -11.61 -35.65
CA LYS A 516 23.86 -12.29 -36.90
C LYS A 516 22.73 -11.57 -37.64
N GLY A 517 22.94 -11.30 -38.92
CA GLY A 517 21.97 -10.62 -39.78
C GLY A 517 22.01 -9.10 -39.72
N ILE A 518 23.08 -8.52 -39.14
CA ILE A 518 23.42 -7.09 -39.21
C ILE A 518 24.81 -6.94 -39.81
N ASN A 519 24.94 -6.15 -40.89
CA ASN A 519 26.23 -5.90 -41.53
C ASN A 519 26.58 -4.42 -41.67
N ARG A 520 25.77 -3.54 -41.09
CA ARG A 520 26.00 -2.10 -41.14
C ARG A 520 25.46 -1.42 -39.89
N VAL A 521 26.24 -0.48 -39.39
CA VAL A 521 25.87 0.39 -38.28
C VAL A 521 26.02 1.84 -38.73
N VAL A 522 25.05 2.68 -38.36
CA VAL A 522 25.08 4.12 -38.59
C VAL A 522 24.86 4.85 -37.26
N TYR A 523 25.36 6.08 -37.16
CA TYR A 523 25.13 6.95 -36.00
C TYR A 523 24.21 8.11 -36.40
N ASP A 524 23.14 8.33 -35.63
CA ASP A 524 22.22 9.42 -35.90
C ASP A 524 22.78 10.76 -35.38
N ILE A 525 23.14 11.62 -36.33
CA ILE A 525 23.72 12.95 -36.12
C ILE A 525 22.68 14.08 -36.17
N THR A 526 21.39 13.78 -36.05
CA THR A 526 20.30 14.76 -36.11
C THR A 526 19.96 15.31 -34.71
N SER A 527 20.04 16.62 -34.49
CA SER A 527 19.64 17.24 -33.22
C SER A 527 18.11 17.37 -33.08
N LYS A 528 17.63 17.63 -31.87
CA LYS A 528 16.23 17.98 -31.58
C LYS A 528 16.14 19.48 -31.28
N PRO A 529 15.47 20.30 -32.11
CA PRO A 529 14.94 20.02 -33.47
C PRO A 529 16.04 19.93 -34.56
N PRO A 530 15.75 19.44 -35.79
CA PRO A 530 14.42 19.07 -36.33
C PRO A 530 13.98 17.62 -36.04
N GLY A 531 14.88 16.76 -35.56
CA GLY A 531 14.55 15.39 -35.21
C GLY A 531 13.85 15.26 -33.87
N THR A 532 13.38 14.05 -33.57
CA THR A 532 12.97 13.63 -32.22
C THR A 532 14.07 12.82 -31.54
N ILE A 533 13.86 12.44 -30.28
CA ILE A 533 14.81 11.60 -29.56
C ILE A 533 14.70 10.16 -30.05
N GLU A 534 13.52 9.56 -29.90
CA GLU A 534 13.14 8.23 -30.42
C GLU A 534 12.98 8.22 -31.94
#